data_AF-M7SY79-F1
#
_entry.id   AF-M7SY79-F1
#
_cell.length_a   1.000
_cell.length_b   1.000
_cell.length_c   1.000
_cell.angle_alpha   90.00
_cell.angle_beta   90.00
_cell.angle_gamma   90.00
#
_symmetry.space_group_name_H-M   'P 1'
#
loop_
_entity.id
_entity.type
_entity.pdbx_description
1 polymer ?
#
loop_
_entity_poly.entity_id
_entity_poly.type
_entity_poly.pdbx_seq_one_letter_code
_entity_poly.pdbx_strand_id
1 'polypeptide(L)'
;MKAGSQITLDFSYVAGLLSMETSTSEAAPGSDLIPHFTLAFAESPAFIRAISDDTGAVPSQDYDKALNVTLDTGSQTYFMPSEKFRGGFRFVTITAFRSVTISNVVCELGYSPSQEDPRDWEGHFWTEDDDLLVRVWYAGVFTAQTNIAPPYTSRWLPQVEDGWAYNATLGVEGPMLLDGAKRDRAVWSGDLGIAGTTAFIGLGSIGLESVYYALETMFYYQNETDGMLPYSGPTTNSWLHGSKSDVYHAWVLVACFNYAIFTGNETWVDLHWQNLTRGVEYIVSRLDNDVGLAEQVYTNDWARYGGGGYNSAFNALNYHVLFSFASLAADTSTERYAKTPTKKHGPPFITVSTYH
;
A
#
# COMPACT_ATOMS: atom_id res chain seq x y z
N MET A 1 -16.81 24.99 22.25
CA MET A 1 -16.11 24.17 23.25
C MET A 1 -15.46 25.08 24.27
N LYS A 2 -15.56 24.76 25.57
CA LYS A 2 -14.83 25.47 26.63
C LYS A 2 -13.47 24.79 26.85
N ALA A 3 -12.51 25.49 27.44
CA ALA A 3 -11.26 24.88 27.88
C ALA A 3 -11.52 23.63 28.75
N GLY A 4 -10.77 22.56 28.51
CA GLY A 4 -10.94 21.25 29.16
C GLY A 4 -12.03 20.36 28.56
N SER A 5 -12.77 20.83 27.54
CA SER A 5 -13.78 20.01 26.87
C SER A 5 -13.15 19.08 25.84
N GLN A 6 -13.73 17.90 25.67
CA GLN A 6 -13.37 16.93 24.63
C GLN A 6 -14.62 16.47 23.89
N ILE A 7 -14.50 16.29 22.57
CA ILE A 7 -15.53 15.68 21.72
C ILE A 7 -14.84 14.77 20.71
N THR A 8 -15.49 13.66 20.35
CA THR A 8 -15.03 12.79 19.28
C THR A 8 -16.06 12.76 18.16
N LEU A 9 -15.58 12.96 16.94
CA LEU A 9 -16.35 12.81 15.72
C LEU A 9 -16.16 11.38 15.20
N ASP A 10 -17.26 10.69 14.88
CA ASP A 10 -17.27 9.38 14.23
C ASP A 10 -17.64 9.57 12.76
N PHE A 11 -16.65 9.40 11.88
CA PHE A 11 -16.85 9.39 10.44
C PHE A 11 -17.20 7.98 9.96
N SER A 12 -17.75 7.85 8.75
CA SER A 12 -17.54 6.58 8.01
C SER A 12 -16.03 6.47 7.76
N TYR A 13 -15.41 5.29 7.86
CA TYR A 13 -13.93 5.16 7.79
C TYR A 13 -13.36 5.97 6.61
N VAL A 14 -12.41 6.87 6.88
CA VAL A 14 -11.90 7.86 5.94
C VAL A 14 -10.37 7.97 6.01
N ALA A 15 -9.76 8.49 4.96
CA ALA A 15 -8.40 9.02 4.98
C ALA A 15 -8.47 10.44 4.43
N GLY A 16 -7.68 11.38 4.95
CA GLY A 16 -7.88 12.74 4.50
C GLY A 16 -7.18 13.86 5.23
N LEU A 17 -7.59 15.04 4.82
CA LEU A 17 -7.31 16.33 5.45
C LEU A 17 -8.61 16.91 5.99
N LEU A 18 -8.54 17.46 7.20
CA LEU A 18 -9.67 18.14 7.82
C LEU A 18 -9.67 19.62 7.46
N SER A 19 -10.84 20.16 7.20
CA SER A 19 -11.11 21.60 7.24
C SER A 19 -12.30 21.87 8.16
N MET A 20 -12.32 23.04 8.79
CA MET A 20 -13.41 23.42 9.70
C MET A 20 -13.49 24.93 9.88
N GLU A 21 -14.71 25.41 10.11
CA GLU A 21 -14.93 26.80 10.49
C GLU A 21 -14.69 26.97 11.99
N THR A 22 -13.84 27.92 12.35
CA THR A 22 -13.41 28.17 13.73
C THR A 22 -13.64 29.61 14.14
N SER A 23 -13.88 29.85 15.43
CA SER A 23 -13.88 31.19 15.99
C SER A 23 -13.43 31.21 17.45
N THR A 24 -12.63 32.21 17.83
CA THR A 24 -12.19 32.40 19.21
C THR A 24 -12.00 33.89 19.53
N SER A 25 -12.23 34.26 20.79
CA SER A 25 -11.89 35.57 21.33
C SER A 25 -10.58 35.57 22.11
N GLU A 26 -9.98 34.40 22.32
CA GLU A 26 -8.75 34.24 23.09
C GLU A 26 -7.55 34.20 22.14
N ALA A 27 -6.63 35.15 22.26
CA ALA A 27 -5.35 35.06 21.57
C ALA A 27 -4.48 33.99 22.23
N ALA A 28 -3.70 33.25 21.44
CA ALA A 28 -2.56 32.51 21.95
C ALA A 28 -1.35 33.47 21.94
N PRO A 29 -0.84 33.92 23.11
CA PRO A 29 0.36 34.77 23.14
C PRO A 29 1.52 34.05 22.45
N GLY A 30 2.38 34.76 21.71
CA GLY A 30 3.47 34.14 20.93
C GLY A 30 4.52 33.37 21.75
N SER A 31 4.48 33.46 23.08
CA SER A 31 5.31 32.69 24.02
C SER A 31 4.58 31.49 24.67
N ASP A 32 3.28 31.35 24.43
CA ASP A 32 2.44 30.33 25.04
C ASP A 32 2.39 29.09 24.14
N LEU A 33 2.86 27.97 24.68
CA LEU A 33 2.91 26.69 23.97
C LEU A 33 1.55 25.96 23.98
N ILE A 34 0.54 26.48 24.68
CA ILE A 34 -0.78 25.84 24.79
C ILE A 34 -1.64 26.22 23.56
N PRO A 35 -1.97 25.25 22.68
CA PRO A 35 -2.79 25.50 21.50
C PRO A 35 -4.24 25.85 21.87
N HIS A 36 -5.07 26.23 20.91
CA HIS A 36 -6.51 26.38 21.16
C HIS A 36 -7.19 25.03 21.32
N PHE A 37 -6.83 24.08 20.47
CA PHE A 37 -7.27 22.70 20.55
C PHE A 37 -6.26 21.73 19.91
N THR A 38 -6.46 20.44 20.11
CA THR A 38 -5.72 19.39 19.42
C THR A 38 -6.64 18.47 18.64
N LEU A 39 -6.08 17.80 17.62
CA LEU A 39 -6.73 16.76 16.82
C LEU A 39 -6.00 15.43 17.02
N ALA A 40 -6.71 14.42 17.50
CA ALA A 40 -6.21 13.05 17.66
C ALA A 40 -7.01 12.08 16.80
N PHE A 41 -6.34 11.16 16.12
CA PHE A 41 -6.94 10.28 15.11
C PHE A 41 -6.95 8.83 15.58
N ALA A 42 -8.02 8.08 15.30
CA ALA A 42 -8.06 6.65 15.58
C ALA A 42 -8.88 5.88 14.54
N GLU A 43 -8.46 4.65 14.22
CA GLU A 43 -9.22 3.74 13.34
C GLU A 43 -10.32 2.98 14.11
N SER A 44 -10.08 2.70 15.40
CA SER A 44 -10.95 1.88 16.24
C SER A 44 -11.45 2.66 17.46
N PRO A 45 -12.71 2.42 17.90
CA PRO A 45 -13.24 3.08 19.09
C PRO A 45 -12.45 2.75 20.37
N ALA A 46 -11.72 1.63 20.39
CA ALA A 46 -10.86 1.24 21.50
C ALA A 46 -9.70 2.22 21.75
N PHE A 47 -9.35 3.05 20.75
CA PHE A 47 -8.25 4.01 20.84
C PHE A 47 -8.70 5.47 20.81
N ILE A 48 -9.99 5.75 20.99
CA ILE A 48 -10.49 7.12 21.15
C ILE A 48 -9.94 7.72 22.45
N ARG A 49 -9.08 8.74 22.32
CA ARG A 49 -8.49 9.49 23.44
C ARG A 49 -7.91 10.83 22.96
N ALA A 50 -7.29 11.57 23.88
CA ALA A 50 -6.68 12.89 23.60
C ALA A 50 -5.39 12.85 22.77
N ILE A 51 -4.87 11.65 22.48
CA ILE A 51 -3.70 11.38 21.64
C ILE A 51 -4.12 10.40 20.54
N SER A 52 -3.46 10.43 19.38
CA SER A 52 -3.80 9.51 18.29
C SER A 52 -3.53 8.05 18.68
N ASP A 53 -4.16 7.12 17.97
CA ASP A 53 -3.74 5.73 17.99
C ASP A 53 -2.37 5.60 17.31
N ASP A 54 -1.49 4.77 17.88
CA ASP A 54 -0.08 4.90 17.53
C ASP A 54 0.26 4.28 16.18
N THR A 55 1.19 4.98 15.56
CA THR A 55 1.98 4.66 14.39
C THR A 55 2.92 3.48 14.49
N GLY A 56 3.31 3.11 15.70
CA GLY A 56 4.49 2.29 15.95
C GLY A 56 4.24 0.81 15.76
N ALA A 57 5.34 0.06 15.55
CA ALA A 57 5.31 -1.39 15.61
C ALA A 57 5.11 -1.91 17.05
N VAL A 58 5.29 -1.06 18.06
CA VAL A 58 5.19 -1.40 19.48
C VAL A 58 4.11 -0.55 20.16
N PRO A 59 3.12 -1.14 20.86
CA PRO A 59 2.03 -0.39 21.51
C PRO A 59 2.45 0.65 22.56
N SER A 60 3.71 0.60 23.03
CA SER A 60 4.28 1.57 23.96
C SER A 60 4.90 2.79 23.28
N GLN A 61 5.02 2.77 21.96
CA GLN A 61 5.39 3.93 21.18
C GLN A 61 4.14 4.84 21.10
N ASP A 62 4.36 6.14 21.19
CA ASP A 62 3.33 7.18 21.09
C ASP A 62 3.97 8.30 20.28
N TYR A 63 4.48 7.97 19.11
CA TYR A 63 5.18 8.96 18.30
C TYR A 63 4.18 9.84 17.57
N ASP A 64 3.01 9.33 17.21
CA ASP A 64 2.06 10.09 16.42
C ASP A 64 1.45 11.30 17.15
N LYS A 65 1.30 11.26 18.48
CA LYS A 65 0.76 12.36 19.30
C LYS A 65 -0.58 12.92 18.78
N ALA A 66 -0.98 14.10 19.25
CA ALA A 66 -2.10 14.88 18.70
C ALA A 66 -1.55 16.08 17.94
N LEU A 67 -2.26 16.51 16.88
CA LEU A 67 -1.90 17.71 16.14
C LEU A 67 -2.39 18.96 16.88
N ASN A 68 -1.46 19.82 17.27
CA ASN A 68 -1.77 21.12 17.87
C ASN A 68 -2.36 22.08 16.83
N VAL A 69 -3.42 22.80 17.20
CA VAL A 69 -4.02 23.84 16.38
C VAL A 69 -4.11 25.15 17.17
N THR A 70 -3.45 26.17 16.65
CA THR A 70 -3.47 27.53 17.17
C THR A 70 -4.16 28.44 16.16
N LEU A 71 -5.04 29.30 16.64
CA LEU A 71 -5.89 30.19 15.83
C LEU A 71 -5.57 31.66 16.12
N ASP A 72 -5.88 32.52 15.15
CA ASP A 72 -5.99 33.95 15.40
C ASP A 72 -7.35 34.27 16.04
N THR A 73 -7.47 35.46 16.64
CA THR A 73 -8.76 35.90 17.17
C THR A 73 -9.70 36.30 16.04
N GLY A 74 -11.00 36.05 16.24
CA GLY A 74 -12.02 36.25 15.21
C GLY A 74 -12.53 34.93 14.65
N SER A 75 -13.13 34.98 13.46
CA SER A 75 -13.63 33.80 12.74
C SER A 75 -12.74 33.51 11.53
N GLN A 76 -12.41 32.24 11.32
CA GLN A 76 -11.56 31.79 10.22
C GLN A 76 -11.84 30.33 9.85
N THR A 77 -11.56 29.97 8.60
CA THR A 77 -11.46 28.58 8.17
C THR A 77 -10.09 28.03 8.55
N TYR A 78 -10.06 26.92 9.29
CA TYR A 78 -8.84 26.14 9.52
C TYR A 78 -8.70 25.06 8.45
N PHE A 79 -7.50 24.96 7.88
CA PHE A 79 -7.10 23.87 7.01
C PHE A 79 -5.97 23.08 7.67
N MET A 80 -6.13 21.77 7.75
CA MET A 80 -5.07 20.88 8.20
C MET A 80 -3.88 20.97 7.23
N PRO A 81 -2.63 21.15 7.72
CA PRO A 81 -1.46 21.15 6.84
C PRO A 81 -1.37 19.84 6.06
N SER A 82 -1.07 19.91 4.76
CA SER A 82 -1.01 18.74 3.88
C SER A 82 0.02 17.69 4.35
N GLU A 83 1.16 18.13 4.88
CA GLU A 83 2.17 17.25 5.48
C GLU A 83 1.63 16.44 6.67
N LYS A 84 0.57 16.92 7.33
CA LYS A 84 -0.10 16.24 8.45
C LYS A 84 -1.27 15.36 7.98
N PHE A 85 -1.41 15.12 6.68
CA PHE A 85 -2.37 14.16 6.11
C PHE A 85 -2.49 12.89 6.96
N ARG A 86 -3.69 12.30 7.04
CA ARG A 86 -3.89 11.03 7.74
C ARG A 86 -4.45 9.98 6.79
N GLY A 87 -3.64 8.96 6.55
CA GLY A 87 -3.92 7.91 5.58
C GLY A 87 -5.03 6.94 5.96
N GLY A 88 -5.48 6.91 7.21
CA GLY A 88 -6.62 6.11 7.64
C GLY A 88 -7.02 6.46 9.06
N PHE A 89 -8.30 6.77 9.26
CA PHE A 89 -8.92 6.97 10.55
C PHE A 89 -10.45 6.89 10.42
N ARG A 90 -11.12 6.70 11.54
CA ARG A 90 -12.58 6.79 11.62
C ARG A 90 -13.00 7.84 12.63
N PHE A 91 -12.24 7.94 13.71
CA PHE A 91 -12.53 8.82 14.83
C PHE A 91 -11.54 9.98 14.86
N VAL A 92 -12.05 11.19 15.09
CA VAL A 92 -11.24 12.38 15.36
C VAL A 92 -11.67 12.95 16.70
N THR A 93 -10.77 12.91 17.67
CA THR A 93 -10.97 13.53 18.99
C THR A 93 -10.40 14.93 18.99
N ILE A 94 -11.27 15.90 19.29
CA ILE A 94 -10.93 17.30 19.49
C ILE A 94 -10.86 17.57 20.98
N THR A 95 -9.70 18.03 21.47
CA THR A 95 -9.53 18.44 22.88
C THR A 95 -9.26 19.94 22.93
N ALA A 96 -10.14 20.71 23.55
CA ALA A 96 -10.04 22.17 23.63
C ALA A 96 -9.26 22.57 24.90
N PHE A 97 -8.26 23.43 24.72
CA PHE A 97 -7.48 24.02 25.83
C PHE A 97 -7.85 25.49 26.06
N ARG A 98 -8.52 26.11 25.09
CA ARG A 98 -9.08 27.47 25.15
C ARG A 98 -10.53 27.48 24.70
N SER A 99 -11.25 28.58 24.92
CA SER A 99 -12.59 28.74 24.36
C SER A 99 -12.53 28.86 22.84
N VAL A 100 -13.20 27.94 22.14
CA VAL A 100 -13.25 27.91 20.67
C VAL A 100 -14.62 27.44 20.19
N THR A 101 -15.16 28.08 19.16
CA THR A 101 -16.31 27.58 18.41
C THR A 101 -15.78 26.84 17.18
N ILE A 102 -16.26 25.62 16.96
CA ILE A 102 -15.91 24.79 15.80
C ILE A 102 -17.21 24.36 15.14
N SER A 103 -17.29 24.48 13.83
CA SER A 103 -18.45 24.08 13.03
C SER A 103 -18.01 23.67 11.63
N ASN A 104 -18.93 23.05 10.87
CA ASN A 104 -18.69 22.66 9.47
C ASN A 104 -17.39 21.87 9.28
N VAL A 105 -17.19 20.82 10.09
CA VAL A 105 -16.02 19.95 9.98
C VAL A 105 -16.18 19.05 8.76
N VAL A 106 -15.26 19.16 7.82
CA VAL A 106 -15.22 18.39 6.57
C VAL A 106 -13.92 17.59 6.53
N CYS A 107 -14.01 16.34 6.09
CA CYS A 107 -12.84 15.53 5.74
C CYS A 107 -12.80 15.37 4.22
N GLU A 108 -11.77 15.91 3.59
CA GLU A 108 -11.49 15.65 2.18
C GLU A 108 -10.82 14.29 2.04
N LEU A 109 -11.38 13.42 1.20
CA LEU A 109 -10.85 12.07 1.01
C LEU A 109 -9.49 12.11 0.29
N GLY A 110 -8.48 11.43 0.84
CA GLY A 110 -7.13 11.40 0.27
C GLY A 110 -6.65 10.00 -0.15
N TYR A 111 -7.56 9.16 -0.61
CA TYR A 111 -7.27 7.87 -1.23
C TYR A 111 -7.96 7.80 -2.60
N SER A 112 -7.51 6.87 -3.46
CA SER A 112 -8.05 6.63 -4.81
C SER A 112 -8.18 7.92 -5.65
N PRO A 113 -7.08 8.69 -5.84
CA PRO A 113 -7.15 10.05 -6.37
C PRO A 113 -7.65 10.13 -7.83
N SER A 114 -7.60 9.03 -8.57
CA SER A 114 -8.10 8.95 -9.95
C SER A 114 -9.61 8.66 -10.03
N GLN A 115 -10.27 8.41 -8.90
CA GLN A 115 -11.68 8.03 -8.85
C GLN A 115 -12.54 9.22 -8.41
N GLU A 116 -13.33 9.77 -9.35
CA GLU A 116 -14.16 10.97 -9.10
C GLU A 116 -15.26 10.75 -8.05
N ASP A 117 -16.01 9.65 -8.17
CA ASP A 117 -16.93 9.19 -7.12
C ASP A 117 -16.39 7.91 -6.46
N PRO A 118 -15.94 7.95 -5.20
CA PRO A 118 -15.40 6.79 -4.52
C PRO A 118 -16.42 5.67 -4.28
N ARG A 119 -17.70 5.88 -4.60
CA ARG A 119 -18.76 4.85 -4.52
C ARG A 119 -18.99 4.13 -5.84
N ASP A 120 -18.46 4.66 -6.94
CA ASP A 120 -18.63 4.09 -8.27
C ASP A 120 -17.56 3.03 -8.51
N TRP A 121 -17.88 1.78 -8.20
CA TRP A 121 -17.00 0.62 -8.38
C TRP A 121 -17.42 -0.16 -9.63
N GLU A 122 -16.47 -0.51 -10.49
CA GLU A 122 -16.76 -1.32 -11.68
C GLU A 122 -17.17 -2.76 -11.33
N GLY A 123 -16.62 -3.29 -10.23
CA GLY A 123 -16.90 -4.64 -9.75
C GLY A 123 -18.07 -4.67 -8.78
N HIS A 124 -18.90 -5.72 -8.88
CA HIS A 124 -19.94 -6.03 -7.91
C HIS A 124 -20.06 -7.53 -7.69
N PHE A 125 -20.40 -7.91 -6.46
CA PHE A 125 -20.70 -9.29 -6.09
C PHE A 125 -22.01 -9.35 -5.30
N TRP A 126 -22.85 -10.31 -5.62
CA TRP A 126 -24.09 -10.55 -4.90
C TRP A 126 -24.45 -12.04 -4.92
N THR A 127 -25.02 -12.52 -3.82
CA THR A 127 -25.60 -13.86 -3.71
C THR A 127 -26.86 -13.79 -2.84
N GLU A 128 -27.84 -14.64 -3.13
CA GLU A 128 -29.16 -14.60 -2.47
C GLU A 128 -29.12 -15.08 -1.02
N ASP A 129 -28.29 -16.09 -0.73
CA ASP A 129 -28.36 -16.85 0.52
C ASP A 129 -27.29 -16.47 1.58
N ASP A 130 -26.42 -15.50 1.28
CA ASP A 130 -25.29 -15.17 2.18
C ASP A 130 -24.94 -13.67 2.20
N ASP A 131 -25.65 -12.91 3.05
CA ASP A 131 -25.36 -11.49 3.31
C ASP A 131 -23.95 -11.26 3.88
N LEU A 132 -23.44 -12.20 4.69
CA LEU A 132 -22.10 -12.07 5.25
C LEU A 132 -21.05 -12.11 4.14
N LEU A 133 -21.18 -13.03 3.19
CA LEU A 133 -20.27 -13.13 2.05
C LEU A 133 -20.33 -11.86 1.18
N VAL A 134 -21.52 -11.33 0.93
CA VAL A 134 -21.68 -10.04 0.22
C VAL A 134 -20.93 -8.94 0.98
N ARG A 135 -21.17 -8.79 2.28
CA ARG A 135 -20.50 -7.76 3.09
C ARG A 135 -18.99 -7.93 3.16
N VAL A 136 -18.49 -9.16 3.23
CA VAL A 136 -17.04 -9.45 3.21
C VAL A 136 -16.43 -9.04 1.87
N TRP A 137 -17.10 -9.29 0.76
CA TRP A 137 -16.63 -8.86 -0.56
C TRP A 137 -16.51 -7.34 -0.64
N TYR A 138 -17.57 -6.61 -0.28
CA TYR A 138 -17.56 -5.14 -0.29
C TYR A 138 -16.56 -4.56 0.70
N ALA A 139 -16.37 -5.19 1.86
CA ALA A 139 -15.33 -4.79 2.80
C ALA A 139 -13.91 -4.98 2.23
N GLY A 140 -13.64 -6.09 1.53
CA GLY A 140 -12.36 -6.34 0.88
C GLY A 140 -12.03 -5.31 -0.20
N VAL A 141 -13.00 -4.98 -1.06
CA VAL A 141 -12.83 -3.95 -2.10
C VAL A 141 -12.65 -2.56 -1.48
N PHE A 142 -13.42 -2.23 -0.43
CA PHE A 142 -13.24 -0.99 0.31
C PHE A 142 -11.84 -0.89 0.93
N THR A 143 -11.34 -1.96 1.53
CA THR A 143 -9.96 -2.00 2.07
C THR A 143 -8.93 -1.72 0.97
N ALA A 144 -9.04 -2.38 -0.19
CA ALA A 144 -8.16 -2.13 -1.32
C ALA A 144 -8.23 -0.66 -1.78
N GLN A 145 -9.43 -0.09 -1.89
CA GLN A 145 -9.63 1.30 -2.30
C GLN A 145 -8.96 2.30 -1.36
N THR A 146 -9.13 2.12 -0.04
CA THR A 146 -8.53 3.01 0.96
C THR A 146 -7.00 2.94 0.97
N ASN A 147 -6.43 1.85 0.45
CA ASN A 147 -5.00 1.65 0.31
C ASN A 147 -4.43 2.18 -1.02
N ILE A 148 -5.24 2.72 -1.93
CA ILE A 148 -4.75 3.40 -3.13
C ILE A 148 -4.35 4.83 -2.74
N ALA A 149 -3.06 5.12 -2.77
CA ALA A 149 -2.51 6.36 -2.24
C ALA A 149 -1.97 7.29 -3.32
N PRO A 150 -2.09 8.62 -3.15
CA PRO A 150 -1.36 9.58 -3.98
C PRO A 150 0.16 9.49 -3.77
N PRO A 151 0.99 9.77 -4.80
CA PRO A 151 2.44 9.48 -4.81
C PRO A 151 3.26 10.15 -3.70
N TYR A 152 2.81 11.27 -3.16
CA TYR A 152 3.55 12.07 -2.16
C TYR A 152 2.97 11.95 -0.75
N THR A 153 2.29 10.84 -0.45
CA THR A 153 1.65 10.59 0.84
C THR A 153 2.29 9.42 1.59
N SER A 154 3.56 9.12 1.30
CA SER A 154 4.33 8.12 2.05
C SER A 154 4.86 8.70 3.36
N ARG A 155 5.29 7.81 4.27
CA ARG A 155 5.98 8.16 5.50
C ARG A 155 7.48 8.05 5.36
N TRP A 156 8.18 8.92 6.06
CA TRP A 156 9.60 8.72 6.40
C TRP A 156 9.70 7.74 7.56
N LEU A 157 10.07 6.50 7.29
CA LEU A 157 10.31 5.49 8.32
C LEU A 157 11.82 5.20 8.46
N PRO A 158 12.36 5.01 9.68
CA PRO A 158 11.66 5.14 10.96
C PRO A 158 11.28 6.60 11.24
N GLN A 159 10.27 6.83 12.09
CA GLN A 159 9.93 8.18 12.52
C GLN A 159 11.17 8.84 13.14
N VAL A 160 11.55 9.99 12.58
CA VAL A 160 12.76 10.73 13.00
C VAL A 160 12.49 11.65 14.20
N GLU A 161 11.23 12.06 14.41
CA GLU A 161 10.79 12.96 15.47
C GLU A 161 9.36 12.61 15.92
N ASP A 162 8.96 13.11 17.10
CA ASP A 162 7.58 13.06 17.57
C ASP A 162 6.64 13.79 16.58
N GLY A 163 5.51 13.17 16.32
CA GLY A 163 4.51 13.52 15.33
C GLY A 163 4.60 12.62 14.09
N TRP A 164 4.03 13.11 13.00
CA TRP A 164 4.10 12.45 11.71
C TRP A 164 4.22 13.47 10.58
N ALA A 165 4.72 13.01 9.44
CA ALA A 165 4.69 13.69 8.17
C ALA A 165 4.42 12.68 7.06
N TYR A 166 3.36 12.89 6.28
CA TYR A 166 3.07 12.12 5.05
C TYR A 166 3.37 12.97 3.83
N ASN A 167 4.66 13.21 3.59
CA ASN A 167 5.16 14.01 2.47
C ASN A 167 6.34 13.33 1.75
N ALA A 168 6.57 12.04 2.01
CA ALA A 168 7.59 11.26 1.30
C ALA A 168 7.04 10.70 -0.02
N THR A 169 7.92 10.42 -0.98
CA THR A 169 7.55 9.76 -2.24
C THR A 169 7.33 8.28 -2.01
N LEU A 170 6.27 7.71 -2.59
CA LEU A 170 6.02 6.27 -2.51
C LEU A 170 6.88 5.44 -3.48
N GLY A 171 7.37 6.04 -4.57
CA GLY A 171 8.03 5.34 -5.65
C GLY A 171 8.07 6.17 -6.93
N VAL A 172 7.72 5.57 -8.06
CA VAL A 172 7.46 6.32 -9.30
C VAL A 172 6.22 7.22 -9.16
N GLU A 173 6.04 8.16 -10.08
CA GLU A 173 4.94 9.13 -10.04
C GLU A 173 3.62 8.50 -10.52
N GLY A 174 2.73 8.18 -9.57
CA GLY A 174 1.36 7.74 -9.83
C GLY A 174 0.64 7.28 -8.55
N PRO A 175 -0.69 7.10 -8.61
CA PRO A 175 -1.41 6.47 -7.51
C PRO A 175 -0.99 5.00 -7.39
N MET A 176 -0.84 4.49 -6.18
CA MET A 176 -0.39 3.11 -6.02
C MET A 176 -1.04 2.38 -4.86
N LEU A 177 -1.21 1.06 -5.04
CA LEU A 177 -1.75 0.18 -4.02
C LEU A 177 -0.71 -0.10 -2.94
N LEU A 178 -1.08 0.14 -1.68
CA LEU A 178 -0.21 0.00 -0.51
C LEU A 178 -0.67 -1.12 0.43
N ASP A 179 0.18 -1.46 1.40
CA ASP A 179 -0.12 -2.38 2.51
C ASP A 179 -1.27 -1.92 3.40
N GLY A 180 -1.30 -0.64 3.75
CA GLY A 180 -2.25 -0.11 4.71
C GLY A 180 -2.47 1.39 4.57
N ALA A 181 -3.73 1.79 4.67
CA ALA A 181 -4.18 3.16 4.55
C ALA A 181 -3.51 4.05 5.59
N LYS A 182 -3.55 3.69 6.88
CA LYS A 182 -2.87 4.45 7.93
C LYS A 182 -1.35 4.22 7.92
N ARG A 183 -0.89 2.97 7.88
CA ARG A 183 0.52 2.58 8.02
C ARG A 183 0.75 1.21 7.36
N ASP A 184 1.92 0.94 6.76
CA ASP A 184 3.12 1.80 6.61
C ASP A 184 2.99 2.82 5.50
N ARG A 185 1.95 2.69 4.68
CA ARG A 185 1.79 3.41 3.42
C ARG A 185 3.01 3.21 2.53
N ALA A 186 3.29 1.96 2.21
CA ALA A 186 4.31 1.61 1.25
C ALA A 186 3.85 0.46 0.35
N VAL A 187 4.47 0.36 -0.83
CA VAL A 187 4.32 -0.82 -1.67
C VAL A 187 5.09 -1.94 -0.98
N TRP A 188 4.37 -2.98 -0.56
CA TRP A 188 4.97 -4.20 -0.04
C TRP A 188 4.73 -5.34 -1.04
N SER A 189 5.81 -5.98 -1.46
CA SER A 189 5.79 -6.98 -2.52
C SER A 189 4.93 -8.20 -2.19
N GLY A 190 4.88 -8.60 -0.91
CA GLY A 190 4.02 -9.67 -0.41
C GLY A 190 2.53 -9.32 -0.52
N ASP A 191 2.18 -8.11 -0.13
CA ASP A 191 0.80 -7.59 -0.14
C ASP A 191 0.28 -7.42 -1.56
N LEU A 192 1.13 -6.96 -2.49
CA LEU A 192 0.73 -6.68 -3.88
C LEU A 192 0.21 -7.93 -4.60
N GLY A 193 0.84 -9.10 -4.38
CA GLY A 193 0.40 -10.38 -4.95
C GLY A 193 -0.95 -10.86 -4.44
N ILE A 194 -1.39 -10.38 -3.28
CA ILE A 194 -2.65 -10.76 -2.64
C ILE A 194 -3.73 -9.70 -2.92
N ALA A 195 -3.46 -8.45 -2.55
CA ALA A 195 -4.40 -7.34 -2.63
C ALA A 195 -4.66 -6.87 -4.07
N GLY A 196 -3.69 -7.05 -4.99
CA GLY A 196 -3.80 -6.60 -6.37
C GLY A 196 -5.01 -7.19 -7.10
N THR A 197 -5.28 -8.48 -6.90
CA THR A 197 -6.43 -9.15 -7.53
C THR A 197 -7.77 -8.61 -7.02
N THR A 198 -7.85 -8.31 -5.72
CA THR A 198 -9.03 -7.65 -5.14
C THR A 198 -9.23 -6.26 -5.75
N ALA A 199 -8.15 -5.50 -5.93
CA ALA A 199 -8.21 -4.19 -6.58
C ALA A 199 -8.69 -4.30 -8.03
N PHE A 200 -8.20 -5.27 -8.82
CA PHE A 200 -8.64 -5.48 -10.20
C PHE A 200 -10.13 -5.78 -10.29
N ILE A 201 -10.59 -6.77 -9.52
CA ILE A 201 -11.96 -7.28 -9.62
C ILE A 201 -12.96 -6.26 -9.06
N GLY A 202 -12.59 -5.54 -8.00
CA GLY A 202 -13.48 -4.58 -7.34
C GLY A 202 -13.49 -3.19 -7.98
N LEU A 203 -12.31 -2.66 -8.28
CA LEU A 203 -12.12 -1.25 -8.67
C LEU A 203 -11.81 -1.06 -10.16
N GLY A 204 -11.66 -2.16 -10.91
CA GLY A 204 -11.49 -2.12 -12.36
C GLY A 204 -10.31 -1.27 -12.80
N SER A 205 -10.54 -0.29 -13.67
CA SER A 205 -9.50 0.59 -14.22
C SER A 205 -8.65 1.29 -13.13
N ILE A 206 -9.29 1.74 -12.04
CA ILE A 206 -8.62 2.39 -10.91
C ILE A 206 -7.72 1.40 -10.15
N GLY A 207 -8.20 0.18 -9.96
CA GLY A 207 -7.42 -0.90 -9.35
C GLY A 207 -6.20 -1.25 -10.21
N LEU A 208 -6.40 -1.40 -11.52
CA LEU A 208 -5.33 -1.70 -12.47
C LEU A 208 -4.27 -0.59 -12.52
N GLU A 209 -4.66 0.68 -12.55
CA GLU A 209 -3.73 1.81 -12.48
C GLU A 209 -2.89 1.77 -11.20
N SER A 210 -3.52 1.53 -10.05
CA SER A 210 -2.81 1.51 -8.78
C SER A 210 -1.76 0.40 -8.67
N VAL A 211 -2.04 -0.78 -9.25
CA VAL A 211 -1.08 -1.88 -9.27
C VAL A 211 0.00 -1.66 -10.32
N TYR A 212 -0.33 -1.05 -11.46
CA TYR A 212 0.65 -0.67 -12.48
C TYR A 212 1.78 0.15 -11.85
N TYR A 213 1.46 1.26 -11.17
CA TYR A 213 2.50 2.12 -10.57
C TYR A 213 3.24 1.45 -9.41
N ALA A 214 2.58 0.54 -8.67
CA ALA A 214 3.26 -0.28 -7.68
C ALA A 214 4.30 -1.21 -8.32
N LEU A 215 3.96 -1.88 -9.44
CA LEU A 215 4.87 -2.74 -10.19
C LEU A 215 6.00 -1.95 -10.86
N GLU A 216 5.70 -0.80 -11.46
CA GLU A 216 6.70 0.10 -12.02
C GLU A 216 7.73 0.52 -10.96
N THR A 217 7.28 0.78 -9.72
CA THR A 217 8.17 1.06 -8.59
C THR A 217 9.07 -0.15 -8.30
N MET A 218 8.54 -1.36 -8.29
CA MET A 218 9.34 -2.58 -8.06
C MET A 218 10.37 -2.81 -9.17
N PHE A 219 10.02 -2.56 -10.44
CA PHE A 219 10.95 -2.67 -11.56
C PHE A 219 12.02 -1.59 -11.56
N TYR A 220 11.66 -0.35 -11.23
CA TYR A 220 12.60 0.75 -11.11
C TYR A 220 13.73 0.45 -10.11
N TYR A 221 13.39 -0.28 -9.04
CA TYR A 221 14.32 -0.66 -7.98
C TYR A 221 14.80 -2.12 -8.05
N GLN A 222 14.50 -2.84 -9.13
CA GLN A 222 14.97 -4.22 -9.30
C GLN A 222 16.49 -4.26 -9.35
N ASN A 223 17.08 -5.23 -8.64
CA ASN A 223 18.52 -5.41 -8.64
C ASN A 223 19.01 -5.84 -10.04
N GLU A 224 19.87 -5.03 -10.65
CA GLU A 224 20.38 -5.25 -12.01
C GLU A 224 21.35 -6.44 -12.11
N THR A 225 21.95 -6.87 -11.00
CA THR A 225 22.96 -7.95 -10.96
C THR A 225 22.33 -9.32 -10.81
N ASP A 226 21.40 -9.48 -9.87
CA ASP A 226 20.79 -10.78 -9.53
C ASP A 226 19.33 -10.90 -9.96
N GLY A 227 18.68 -9.83 -10.41
CA GLY A 227 17.28 -9.84 -10.83
C GLY A 227 16.27 -9.79 -9.67
N MET A 228 16.74 -9.70 -8.42
CA MET A 228 15.87 -9.66 -7.25
C MET A 228 15.04 -8.37 -7.22
N LEU A 229 13.72 -8.51 -7.22
CA LEU A 229 12.78 -7.42 -6.92
C LEU A 229 12.84 -7.02 -5.43
N PRO A 230 12.62 -5.74 -5.10
CA PRO A 230 12.61 -5.24 -3.73
C PRO A 230 11.69 -5.99 -2.78
N TYR A 231 12.09 -6.07 -1.51
CA TYR A 231 11.23 -6.54 -0.43
C TYR A 231 10.07 -5.56 -0.14
N SER A 232 10.36 -4.27 -0.20
CA SER A 232 9.44 -3.18 0.15
C SER A 232 9.81 -1.89 -0.61
N GLY A 233 8.89 -0.91 -0.61
CA GLY A 233 9.08 0.38 -1.26
C GLY A 233 10.11 1.31 -0.58
N PRO A 234 10.56 2.36 -1.30
CA PRO A 234 11.79 3.13 -1.04
C PRO A 234 11.83 4.03 0.22
N THR A 235 10.81 4.02 1.07
CA THR A 235 10.74 4.86 2.28
C THR A 235 10.45 4.07 3.55
N THR A 236 10.41 2.74 3.45
CA THR A 236 10.23 1.85 4.58
C THR A 236 11.53 1.67 5.36
N ASN A 237 11.42 1.38 6.67
CA ASN A 237 12.58 1.03 7.47
C ASN A 237 13.29 -0.23 6.93
N SER A 238 12.53 -1.21 6.43
CA SER A 238 13.06 -2.43 5.81
C SER A 238 13.91 -2.14 4.58
N TRP A 239 13.46 -1.21 3.72
CA TRP A 239 14.22 -0.76 2.56
C TRP A 239 15.55 -0.11 2.98
N LEU A 240 15.50 0.85 3.91
CA LEU A 240 16.70 1.59 4.36
C LEU A 240 17.77 0.68 4.99
N HIS A 241 17.35 -0.43 5.60
CA HIS A 241 18.27 -1.42 6.18
C HIS A 241 18.68 -2.52 5.19
N GLY A 242 18.30 -2.42 3.91
CA GLY A 242 18.63 -3.41 2.89
C GLY A 242 18.01 -4.78 3.15
N SER A 243 16.83 -4.82 3.80
CA SER A 243 16.11 -6.07 4.08
C SER A 243 15.70 -6.73 2.77
N LYS A 244 15.86 -8.05 2.72
CA LYS A 244 15.55 -8.89 1.56
C LYS A 244 14.60 -10.02 1.98
N SER A 245 13.83 -10.53 1.03
CA SER A 245 12.93 -11.67 1.23
C SER A 245 12.76 -12.43 -0.07
N ASP A 246 13.06 -13.74 -0.05
CA ASP A 246 12.84 -14.59 -1.22
C ASP A 246 11.34 -14.85 -1.44
N VAL A 247 10.53 -14.89 -0.37
CA VAL A 247 9.07 -15.10 -0.45
C VAL A 247 8.38 -13.88 -1.06
N TYR A 248 8.73 -12.67 -0.62
CA TYR A 248 8.13 -11.45 -1.17
C TYR A 248 8.57 -11.21 -2.61
N HIS A 249 9.79 -11.61 -2.98
CA HIS A 249 10.22 -11.63 -4.36
C HIS A 249 9.29 -12.49 -5.25
N ALA A 250 8.93 -13.68 -4.78
CA ALA A 250 8.01 -14.54 -5.52
C ALA A 250 6.57 -13.96 -5.56
N TRP A 251 6.09 -13.34 -4.47
CA TRP A 251 4.77 -12.69 -4.46
C TRP A 251 4.63 -11.53 -5.45
N VAL A 252 5.66 -10.68 -5.62
CA VAL A 252 5.59 -9.63 -6.63
C VAL A 252 5.61 -10.19 -8.05
N LEU A 253 6.27 -11.33 -8.29
CA LEU A 253 6.15 -12.02 -9.59
C LEU A 253 4.74 -12.58 -9.81
N VAL A 254 4.06 -13.08 -8.77
CA VAL A 254 2.63 -13.41 -8.86
C VAL A 254 1.80 -12.19 -9.23
N ALA A 255 2.08 -11.03 -8.62
CA ALA A 255 1.41 -9.77 -8.99
C ALA A 255 1.66 -9.38 -10.46
N CYS A 256 2.90 -9.51 -10.94
CA CYS A 256 3.26 -9.26 -12.35
C CYS A 256 2.47 -10.16 -13.30
N PHE A 257 2.41 -11.47 -13.01
CA PHE A 257 1.65 -12.42 -13.83
C PHE A 257 0.16 -12.07 -13.82
N ASN A 258 -0.43 -11.84 -12.65
CA ASN A 258 -1.83 -11.45 -12.52
C ASN A 258 -2.12 -10.17 -13.30
N TYR A 259 -1.29 -9.14 -13.19
CA TYR A 259 -1.44 -7.91 -13.96
C TYR A 259 -1.41 -8.16 -15.48
N ALA A 260 -0.46 -8.98 -15.96
CA ALA A 260 -0.35 -9.32 -17.37
C ALA A 260 -1.62 -10.01 -17.90
N ILE A 261 -2.14 -11.01 -17.18
CA ILE A 261 -3.33 -11.76 -17.63
C ILE A 261 -4.63 -10.96 -17.47
N PHE A 262 -4.76 -10.12 -16.44
CA PHE A 262 -5.96 -9.31 -16.24
C PHE A 262 -6.06 -8.17 -17.26
N THR A 263 -4.93 -7.57 -17.63
CA THR A 263 -4.92 -6.47 -18.61
C THR A 263 -4.89 -6.96 -20.06
N GLY A 264 -4.29 -8.11 -20.33
CA GLY A 264 -3.96 -8.52 -21.70
C GLY A 264 -3.03 -7.54 -22.42
N ASN A 265 -2.29 -6.70 -21.67
CA ASN A 265 -1.49 -5.62 -22.25
C ASN A 265 -0.15 -6.16 -22.77
N GLU A 266 -0.15 -6.65 -24.02
CA GLU A 266 1.06 -7.13 -24.70
C GLU A 266 2.20 -6.10 -24.69
N THR A 267 1.90 -4.80 -24.78
CA THR A 267 2.93 -3.74 -24.79
C THR A 267 3.64 -3.63 -23.45
N TRP A 268 2.90 -3.75 -22.34
CA TRP A 268 3.51 -3.76 -21.00
C TRP A 268 4.36 -5.02 -20.80
N VAL A 269 3.87 -6.19 -21.22
CA VAL A 269 4.64 -7.44 -21.15
C VAL A 269 5.94 -7.33 -21.96
N ASP A 270 5.87 -6.80 -23.18
CA ASP A 270 7.05 -6.60 -24.04
C ASP A 270 8.05 -5.61 -23.44
N LEU A 271 7.55 -4.51 -22.86
CA LEU A 271 8.39 -3.49 -22.21
C LEU A 271 9.15 -4.07 -21.01
N HIS A 272 8.48 -4.85 -20.17
CA HIS A 272 9.06 -5.38 -18.93
C HIS A 272 9.58 -6.82 -19.06
N TRP A 273 9.60 -7.40 -20.26
CA TRP A 273 9.98 -8.79 -20.47
C TRP A 273 11.34 -9.15 -19.86
N GLN A 274 12.30 -8.24 -19.98
CA GLN A 274 13.63 -8.43 -19.40
C GLN A 274 13.59 -8.41 -17.86
N ASN A 275 12.82 -7.51 -17.26
CA ASN A 275 12.63 -7.46 -15.81
C ASN A 275 11.98 -8.73 -15.28
N LEU A 276 10.91 -9.20 -15.96
CA LEU A 276 10.18 -10.42 -15.63
C LEU A 276 11.10 -11.65 -15.71
N THR A 277 11.84 -11.78 -16.81
CA THR A 277 12.76 -12.92 -17.02
C THR A 277 13.85 -12.95 -15.96
N ARG A 278 14.47 -11.80 -15.63
CA ARG A 278 15.48 -11.75 -14.55
C ARG A 278 14.92 -12.11 -13.18
N GLY A 279 13.66 -11.76 -12.89
CA GLY A 279 13.01 -12.19 -11.66
C GLY A 279 12.82 -13.71 -11.61
N VAL A 280 12.40 -14.31 -12.72
CA VAL A 280 12.31 -15.78 -12.82
C VAL A 280 13.70 -16.43 -12.70
N GLU A 281 14.73 -15.87 -13.34
CA GLU A 281 16.12 -16.35 -13.23
C GLU A 281 16.64 -16.31 -11.79
N TYR A 282 16.25 -15.30 -11.01
CA TYR A 282 16.56 -15.26 -9.58
C TYR A 282 16.00 -16.47 -8.84
N ILE A 283 14.73 -16.83 -9.06
CA ILE A 283 14.13 -18.04 -8.46
C ILE A 283 14.91 -19.29 -8.87
N VAL A 284 15.23 -19.43 -10.16
CA VAL A 284 15.98 -20.59 -10.67
C VAL A 284 17.38 -20.66 -10.08
N SER A 285 18.03 -19.52 -9.83
CA SER A 285 19.36 -19.47 -9.20
C SER A 285 19.38 -20.02 -7.77
N ARG A 286 18.22 -20.13 -7.12
CA ARG A 286 18.07 -20.71 -5.78
C ARG A 286 17.88 -22.23 -5.79
N LEU A 287 17.68 -22.85 -6.96
CA LEU A 287 17.42 -24.28 -7.07
C LEU A 287 18.66 -25.10 -6.69
N ASP A 288 18.53 -25.97 -5.69
CA ASP A 288 19.47 -27.08 -5.51
C ASP A 288 19.06 -28.22 -6.45
N ASN A 289 19.91 -28.53 -7.42
CA ASN A 289 19.64 -29.57 -8.44
C ASN A 289 19.68 -31.00 -7.89
N ASP A 290 20.35 -31.25 -6.77
CA ASP A 290 20.41 -32.56 -6.14
C ASP A 290 19.15 -32.82 -5.30
N VAL A 291 18.55 -31.76 -4.76
CA VAL A 291 17.33 -31.85 -3.94
C VAL A 291 16.05 -31.61 -4.76
N GLY A 292 16.13 -30.83 -5.84
CA GLY A 292 14.98 -30.43 -6.66
C GLY A 292 14.11 -29.35 -6.02
N LEU A 293 14.61 -28.65 -5.00
CA LEU A 293 13.94 -27.57 -4.29
C LEU A 293 14.84 -26.33 -4.20
N ALA A 294 14.24 -25.15 -4.20
CA ALA A 294 14.92 -23.90 -3.99
C ALA A 294 15.26 -23.69 -2.51
N GLU A 295 16.51 -23.29 -2.23
CA GLU A 295 16.96 -22.91 -0.90
C GLU A 295 16.59 -21.44 -0.60
N GLN A 296 15.79 -21.24 0.43
CA GLN A 296 15.48 -19.92 0.97
C GLN A 296 16.66 -19.42 1.82
N VAL A 297 17.25 -18.29 1.41
CA VAL A 297 18.38 -17.65 2.10
C VAL A 297 17.93 -16.38 2.82
N TYR A 298 17.05 -15.59 2.19
CA TYR A 298 16.49 -14.38 2.77
C TYR A 298 15.13 -14.69 3.40
N THR A 299 15.15 -14.85 4.72
CA THR A 299 14.08 -15.49 5.50
C THR A 299 12.96 -14.56 5.97
N ASN A 300 13.00 -13.27 5.64
CA ASN A 300 11.96 -12.33 6.03
C ASN A 300 10.62 -12.74 5.40
N ASP A 301 9.61 -12.99 6.23
CA ASP A 301 8.24 -13.29 5.82
C ASP A 301 7.30 -12.88 6.95
N TRP A 302 6.54 -11.80 6.76
CA TRP A 302 5.83 -11.15 7.86
C TRP A 302 4.76 -12.06 8.46
N ALA A 303 4.71 -12.08 9.80
CA ALA A 303 3.79 -12.93 10.57
C ALA A 303 3.91 -14.45 10.29
N ARG A 304 5.06 -14.90 9.77
CA ARG A 304 5.40 -16.31 9.59
C ARG A 304 6.70 -16.64 10.34
N TYR A 305 6.77 -17.85 10.88
CA TYR A 305 7.93 -18.39 11.57
C TYR A 305 8.47 -19.59 10.80
N GLY A 306 9.78 -19.85 10.90
CA GLY A 306 10.41 -21.04 10.31
C GLY A 306 10.79 -20.91 8.83
N GLY A 307 11.14 -19.71 8.37
CA GLY A 307 11.77 -19.51 7.06
C GLY A 307 13.20 -20.07 7.01
N GLY A 308 13.72 -20.25 5.78
CA GLY A 308 15.07 -20.73 5.50
C GLY A 308 15.11 -22.16 4.96
N GLY A 309 16.22 -22.53 4.31
CA GLY A 309 16.44 -23.86 3.75
C GLY A 309 15.38 -24.22 2.70
N TYR A 310 15.00 -25.50 2.61
CA TYR A 310 13.96 -25.99 1.71
C TYR A 310 12.54 -25.73 2.25
N ASN A 311 12.22 -24.47 2.52
CA ASN A 311 10.91 -24.07 3.04
C ASN A 311 9.78 -24.44 2.05
N SER A 312 8.73 -25.09 2.56
CA SER A 312 7.64 -25.62 1.73
C SER A 312 6.77 -24.52 1.11
N ALA A 313 6.45 -23.46 1.85
CA ALA A 313 5.64 -22.36 1.34
C ALA A 313 6.39 -21.58 0.25
N PHE A 314 7.68 -21.29 0.47
CA PHE A 314 8.54 -20.68 -0.54
C PHE A 314 8.62 -21.52 -1.82
N ASN A 315 8.82 -22.83 -1.70
CA ASN A 315 8.90 -23.71 -2.87
C ASN A 315 7.56 -23.86 -3.61
N ALA A 316 6.43 -23.91 -2.90
CA ALA A 316 5.11 -23.91 -3.52
C ALA A 316 4.85 -22.61 -4.30
N LEU A 317 5.26 -21.46 -3.74
CA LEU A 317 5.12 -20.16 -4.39
C LEU A 317 6.04 -20.06 -5.63
N ASN A 318 7.29 -20.52 -5.53
CA ASN A 318 8.20 -20.57 -6.68
C ASN A 318 7.68 -21.47 -7.79
N TYR A 319 7.14 -22.64 -7.46
CA TYR A 319 6.51 -23.53 -8.44
C TYR A 319 5.37 -22.81 -9.16
N HIS A 320 4.50 -22.10 -8.42
CA HIS A 320 3.42 -21.33 -9.02
C HIS A 320 3.96 -20.24 -9.96
N VAL A 321 4.98 -19.48 -9.56
CA VAL A 321 5.60 -18.47 -10.42
C VAL A 321 6.20 -19.11 -11.68
N LEU A 322 7.01 -20.16 -11.56
CA LEU A 322 7.62 -20.84 -12.70
C LEU A 322 6.57 -21.36 -13.68
N PHE A 323 5.50 -21.97 -13.18
CA PHE A 323 4.41 -22.48 -14.00
C PHE A 323 3.64 -21.36 -14.72
N SER A 324 3.30 -20.30 -14.00
CA SER A 324 2.58 -19.14 -14.53
C SER A 324 3.37 -18.43 -15.63
N PHE A 325 4.67 -18.18 -15.42
CA PHE A 325 5.52 -17.52 -16.42
C PHE A 325 5.88 -18.41 -17.60
N ALA A 326 6.01 -19.73 -17.41
CA ALA A 326 6.13 -20.66 -18.53
C ALA A 326 4.89 -20.61 -19.45
N SER A 327 3.70 -20.49 -18.86
CA SER A 327 2.46 -20.34 -19.62
C SER A 327 2.41 -19.00 -20.37
N LEU A 328 2.73 -17.89 -19.70
CA LEU A 328 2.81 -16.56 -20.32
C LEU A 328 3.83 -16.52 -21.49
N ALA A 329 4.96 -17.21 -21.35
CA ALA A 329 5.97 -17.33 -22.41
C ALA A 329 5.47 -18.15 -23.62
N ALA A 330 4.74 -19.23 -23.38
CA ALA A 330 4.16 -20.03 -24.45
C ALA A 330 3.15 -19.20 -25.28
N ASP A 331 2.29 -18.42 -24.63
CA ASP A 331 1.29 -17.59 -25.28
C ASP A 331 1.93 -16.49 -26.13
N THR A 332 2.86 -15.72 -25.54
CA THR A 332 3.59 -14.65 -26.26
C THR A 332 4.43 -15.19 -27.42
N SER A 333 4.99 -16.40 -27.30
CA SER A 333 5.69 -17.05 -28.42
C SER A 333 4.74 -17.40 -29.56
N THR A 334 3.55 -17.94 -29.25
CA THR A 334 2.54 -18.34 -30.24
C THR A 334 2.03 -17.14 -31.02
N GLU A 335 1.77 -16.03 -30.36
CA GLU A 335 1.37 -14.78 -31.03
C GLU A 335 2.47 -14.19 -31.92
N ARG A 336 3.73 -14.23 -31.47
CA ARG A 336 4.86 -13.78 -32.30
C ARG A 336 5.05 -14.68 -33.53
N TYR A 337 4.79 -15.98 -33.43
CA TYR A 337 4.76 -16.90 -34.56
C TYR A 337 3.56 -16.67 -35.50
N ALA A 338 2.39 -16.30 -34.97
CA ALA A 338 1.22 -15.95 -35.77
C ALA A 338 1.39 -14.60 -36.51
N LYS A 339 2.06 -13.62 -35.88
CA LYS A 339 2.35 -12.29 -36.46
C LYS A 339 3.59 -12.29 -37.38
N THR A 340 4.46 -13.30 -37.31
CA THR A 340 5.68 -13.38 -38.13
C THR A 340 5.91 -14.79 -38.70
N PRO A 341 5.60 -15.05 -39.99
CA PRO A 341 6.06 -16.27 -40.64
C PRO A 341 7.57 -16.10 -40.90
N THR A 342 8.39 -16.66 -40.01
CA THR A 342 9.85 -16.87 -40.06
C THR A 342 10.79 -15.87 -39.35
N LYS A 343 11.60 -16.48 -38.47
CA LYS A 343 12.97 -16.15 -38.01
C LYS A 343 13.23 -14.77 -37.38
N LYS A 344 13.26 -14.76 -36.03
CA LYS A 344 14.34 -14.12 -35.24
C LYS A 344 14.43 -14.78 -33.85
N HIS A 345 15.63 -15.25 -33.51
CA HIS A 345 15.96 -15.88 -32.23
C HIS A 345 15.94 -14.85 -31.10
N GLY A 346 14.91 -14.88 -30.24
CA GLY A 346 15.04 -14.43 -28.86
C GLY A 346 15.80 -15.48 -28.03
N PRO A 347 16.38 -15.10 -26.87
CA PRO A 347 17.10 -16.05 -26.02
C PRO A 347 16.17 -17.22 -25.64
N PRO A 348 16.68 -18.45 -25.60
CA PRO A 348 15.87 -19.63 -25.33
C PRO A 348 15.31 -19.57 -23.91
N PHE A 349 14.00 -19.83 -23.78
CA PHE A 349 13.39 -20.12 -22.50
C PHE A 349 13.99 -21.38 -21.89
N ILE A 350 14.10 -21.36 -20.56
CA ILE A 350 14.37 -22.53 -19.73
C ILE A 350 13.29 -23.57 -20.03
N THR A 351 13.64 -24.61 -20.77
CA THR A 351 12.87 -25.86 -20.81
C THR A 351 12.92 -26.47 -19.40
N VAL A 352 11.88 -26.22 -18.59
CA VAL A 352 11.62 -27.03 -17.40
C VAL A 352 11.13 -28.37 -17.91
N SER A 353 12.07 -29.30 -18.09
CA SER A 353 11.73 -30.70 -18.34
C SER A 353 11.07 -31.23 -17.07
N THR A 354 9.74 -31.36 -17.07
CA THR A 354 9.04 -32.14 -16.06
C THR A 354 9.50 -33.59 -16.23
N TYR A 355 10.43 -34.04 -15.39
CA TYR A 355 10.74 -35.45 -15.28
C TYR A 355 9.57 -36.12 -14.53
N HIS A 356 8.89 -37.04 -15.22
CA HIS A 356 7.91 -37.96 -14.64
C HIS A 356 8.57 -38.97 -13.70
#